data_AF-A0A3D0JUK9-F1
#
_entry.id   AF-A0A3D0JUK9-F1
#
_cell.length_a   1.000
_cell.length_b   1.000
_cell.length_c   1.000
_cell.angle_alpha   90.00
_cell.angle_beta   90.00
_cell.angle_gamma   90.00
#
_symmetry.space_group_name_H-M   'P 1'
#
loop_
_entity.id
_entity.type
_entity.pdbx_description
1 polymer ?
#
loop_
_entity_poly.entity_id
_entity_poly.type
_entity_poly.pdbx_seq_one_letter_code
_entity_poly.pdbx_strand_id
1 'polypeptide(L)'
;AGRCQGQLRLPAGSMACVIKALSLKEALLVVKRTELLPQVLESAVLDLEQGEAAETARLNGYLHAVAAFEPKPESEWLQLTFRFVDRDPQKLDYLSRLIARGTAQKHFVPGA
;
A
#
# COMPACT_ATOMS: atom_id res chain seq x y z
N ALA A 1 -4.90 -3.63 -17.64
CA ALA A 1 -3.93 -4.00 -16.59
C ALA A 1 -4.42 -3.41 -15.27
N GLY A 2 -5.02 -4.24 -14.42
CA GLY A 2 -5.79 -3.80 -13.25
C GLY A 2 -4.90 -3.09 -12.23
N ARG A 3 -5.13 -1.79 -12.03
CA ARG A 3 -4.55 -1.08 -10.89
C ARG A 3 -5.18 -1.68 -9.63
N CYS A 4 -4.39 -2.36 -8.80
CA CYS A 4 -4.88 -2.77 -7.49
C CYS A 4 -5.14 -1.50 -6.66
N GLN A 5 -6.39 -1.32 -6.24
CA GLN A 5 -6.81 -0.28 -5.32
C GLN A 5 -6.94 -0.88 -3.93
N GLY A 6 -6.88 -0.01 -2.93
CA GLY A 6 -7.04 -0.42 -1.55
C GLY A 6 -7.36 0.75 -0.65
N GLN A 7 -7.62 0.44 0.61
CA GLN A 7 -7.88 1.42 1.64
C GLN A 7 -6.78 1.32 2.69
N LEU A 8 -6.03 2.41 2.90
CA LEU A 8 -5.10 2.52 4.02
C LEU A 8 -5.87 3.08 5.22
N ARG A 9 -5.87 2.34 6.33
CA ARG A 9 -6.50 2.75 7.60
C ARG A 9 -5.42 3.15 8.59
N LEU A 10 -5.44 4.43 8.93
CA LEU A 10 -4.63 5.06 9.96
C LEU A 10 -5.46 5.22 11.25
N PRO A 11 -4.84 5.42 12.41
CA PRO A 11 -5.55 5.74 13.64
C PRO A 11 -6.43 6.99 13.52
N ALA A 12 -5.98 7.98 12.75
CA ALA A 12 -6.69 9.25 12.57
C ALA A 12 -7.70 9.25 11.41
N GLY A 13 -7.81 8.16 10.64
CA GLY A 13 -8.79 8.05 9.56
C GLY A 13 -8.38 7.07 8.47
N SER A 14 -9.09 7.08 7.34
CA SER A 14 -8.80 6.16 6.23
C SER A 14 -8.54 6.94 4.94
N MET A 15 -7.55 6.49 4.15
CA MET A 15 -7.16 7.08 2.87
C MET A 15 -7.24 6.05 1.74
N ALA A 16 -7.94 6.39 0.65
CA ALA A 16 -7.92 5.57 -0.55
C ALA A 16 -6.49 5.55 -1.12
N CYS A 17 -6.01 4.39 -1.53
CA CYS A 17 -4.65 4.21 -2.02
C CYS A 17 -4.62 3.37 -3.29
N VAL A 18 -3.64 3.68 -4.13
CA VAL A 18 -3.29 2.88 -5.31
C VAL A 18 -2.03 2.09 -4.97
N ILE A 19 -2.09 0.77 -5.17
CA ILE A 19 -0.94 -0.11 -4.94
C ILE A 19 -0.08 -0.11 -6.20
N LYS A 20 1.12 0.49 -6.10
CA LYS A 20 2.09 0.59 -7.18
C LYS A 20 2.95 -0.66 -7.30
N ALA A 21 3.37 -1.20 -6.15
CA ALA A 21 4.14 -2.42 -6.04
C ALA A 21 3.74 -3.17 -4.77
N LEU A 22 3.86 -4.48 -4.81
CA LEU A 22 3.56 -5.35 -3.68
C LEU A 22 4.56 -6.50 -3.62
N SER A 23 5.04 -6.79 -2.42
CA SER A 23 5.90 -7.92 -2.11
C SER A 23 5.32 -8.69 -0.91
N LEU A 24 6.04 -9.69 -0.40
CA LEU A 24 5.68 -10.36 0.86
C LEU A 24 6.06 -9.55 2.10
N LYS A 25 6.86 -8.48 1.97
CA LYS A 25 7.39 -7.70 3.10
C LYS A 25 6.80 -6.30 3.18
N GLU A 26 6.44 -5.73 2.04
CA GLU A 26 5.99 -4.35 1.92
C GLU A 26 5.14 -4.10 0.68
N ALA A 27 4.37 -3.01 0.75
CA ALA A 27 3.65 -2.40 -0.35
C ALA A 27 4.17 -0.98 -0.61
N LEU A 28 4.23 -0.60 -1.88
CA LEU A 28 4.40 0.77 -2.31
C LEU A 28 3.03 1.33 -2.68
N LEU A 29 2.58 2.34 -1.94
CA LEU A 29 1.27 2.94 -2.09
C LEU A 29 1.38 4.36 -2.62
N VAL A 30 0.39 4.82 -3.37
CA VAL A 30 0.20 6.22 -3.72
C VAL A 30 -1.16 6.67 -3.20
N VAL A 31 -1.18 7.75 -2.42
CA VAL A 31 -2.38 8.35 -1.85
C VAL A 31 -2.49 9.81 -2.27
N LYS A 32 -3.72 10.32 -2.34
CA LYS A 32 -3.93 11.76 -2.47
C LYS A 32 -3.68 12.43 -1.11
N ARG A 33 -2.95 13.54 -1.10
CA ARG A 33 -2.76 14.39 0.07
C ARG A 33 -4.10 14.99 0.47
N THR A 34 -4.47 14.82 1.73
CA THR A 34 -5.65 15.45 2.34
C THR A 34 -5.22 16.20 3.61
N GLU A 35 -6.17 16.69 4.39
CA GLU A 35 -5.91 17.24 5.73
C GLU A 35 -5.34 16.18 6.68
N LEU A 36 -5.70 14.91 6.47
CA LEU A 36 -5.10 13.77 7.16
C LEU A 36 -3.75 13.46 6.52
N LEU A 37 -2.67 13.85 7.20
CA LEU A 37 -1.30 13.60 6.73
C LEU A 37 -0.73 12.31 7.37
N PRO A 38 -0.41 11.28 6.57
CA PRO A 38 0.24 10.09 7.06
C PRO A 38 1.65 10.41 7.57
N GLN A 39 2.06 9.79 8.68
CA GLN A 39 3.37 10.01 9.28
C GLN A 39 4.25 8.76 9.25
N VAL A 40 5.57 8.96 9.21
CA VAL A 40 6.53 7.85 9.31
C VAL A 40 6.42 7.22 10.71
N LEU A 41 6.56 5.89 10.78
CA LEU A 41 6.36 5.02 11.93
C LEU A 41 4.91 4.90 12.43
N GLU A 42 3.94 5.45 11.70
CA GLU A 42 2.53 5.30 12.04
C GLU A 42 2.05 3.88 11.75
N SER A 43 1.45 3.23 12.75
CA SER A 43 0.80 1.92 12.60
C SER A 43 -0.43 2.04 11.71
N ALA A 44 -0.61 1.11 10.78
CA ALA A 44 -1.73 1.17 9.84
C ALA A 44 -2.18 -0.23 9.40
N VAL A 45 -3.38 -0.29 8.83
CA VAL A 45 -3.94 -1.50 8.21
C VAL A 45 -4.18 -1.20 6.73
N LEU A 46 -3.64 -2.03 5.85
CA LEU A 46 -3.88 -1.96 4.42
C LEU A 46 -4.94 -2.99 4.02
N ASP A 47 -6.05 -2.50 3.49
CA ASP A 47 -7.09 -3.31 2.88
C ASP A 47 -6.85 -3.40 1.38
N LEU A 48 -6.67 -4.62 0.89
CA LEU A 48 -6.53 -4.93 -0.52
C LEU A 48 -7.89 -5.31 -1.09
N GLU A 49 -8.35 -4.57 -2.11
CA GLU A 49 -9.58 -4.90 -2.83
C GLU A 49 -9.23 -5.67 -4.12
N GLN A 50 -9.82 -6.86 -4.31
CA GLN A 50 -9.67 -7.66 -5.53
C GLN A 50 -11.02 -7.96 -6.18
N GLY A 51 -11.36 -7.24 -7.25
CA GLY A 51 -12.41 -7.62 -8.20
C GLY A 51 -13.81 -7.81 -7.57
N GLU A 52 -14.72 -8.43 -8.33
CA GLU A 52 -16.15 -8.57 -7.98
C GLU A 52 -16.42 -9.52 -6.81
N ALA A 53 -15.44 -10.34 -6.41
CA ALA A 53 -15.54 -11.18 -5.22
C ALA A 53 -15.11 -10.35 -4.00
N ALA A 54 -16.05 -10.07 -3.10
CA ALA A 54 -15.93 -9.21 -1.92
C ALA A 54 -14.90 -9.65 -0.84
N GLU A 55 -13.86 -10.39 -1.20
CA GLU A 55 -12.77 -10.77 -0.30
C GLU A 55 -11.74 -9.65 -0.20
N THR A 56 -11.86 -8.85 0.86
CA THR A 56 -10.86 -7.85 1.25
C THR A 56 -9.79 -8.50 2.12
N ALA A 57 -8.55 -8.59 1.64
CA ALA A 57 -7.43 -9.01 2.48
C ALA A 57 -6.91 -7.82 3.30
N ARG A 58 -6.73 -8.03 4.62
CA ARG A 58 -6.30 -6.99 5.56
C ARG A 58 -4.92 -7.27 6.09
N LEU A 59 -4.00 -6.34 5.86
CA LEU A 59 -2.59 -6.48 6.21
C LEU A 59 -2.20 -5.44 7.26
N ASN A 60 -1.72 -5.92 8.40
CA ASN A 60 -1.24 -5.06 9.47
C ASN A 60 0.23 -4.67 9.23
N GLY A 61 0.54 -3.41 9.49
CA GLY A 61 1.89 -2.88 9.25
C GLY A 61 2.09 -1.47 9.79
N TYR A 62 3.13 -0.81 9.28
CA TYR A 62 3.43 0.58 9.60
C TYR A 62 3.98 1.31 8.39
N LEU A 63 3.90 2.65 8.41
CA LEU A 63 4.48 3.52 7.40
C LEU A 63 5.99 3.67 7.63
N HIS A 64 6.78 3.06 6.77
CA HIS A 64 8.24 3.15 6.85
C HIS A 64 8.79 4.43 6.22
N ALA A 65 8.12 4.94 5.18
CA ALA A 65 8.49 6.19 4.53
C ALA A 65 7.26 6.90 3.95
N VAL A 66 7.31 8.22 3.93
CA VAL A 66 6.34 9.12 3.29
C VAL A 66 7.13 10.13 2.46
N ALA A 67 6.83 10.23 1.16
CA ALA A 67 7.51 11.14 0.24
C ALA A 67 6.52 11.79 -0.73
N ALA A 68 6.87 12.95 -1.27
CA ALA A 68 6.14 13.51 -2.42
C ALA A 68 6.27 12.55 -3.61
N PHE A 69 5.15 12.27 -4.30
CA PHE A 69 5.18 11.39 -5.46
C PHE A 69 5.70 12.11 -6.71
N GLU A 70 5.36 13.39 -6.86
CA GLU A 70 5.82 14.23 -7.97
C GLU A 70 7.01 15.11 -7.53
N PRO A 71 7.97 15.40 -8.42
CA PRO A 71 9.12 16.25 -8.11
C PRO A 71 8.76 17.74 -8.13
N LYS A 72 7.69 18.12 -7.42
CA LYS A 72 7.21 19.50 -7.29
C LYS A 72 6.73 19.79 -5.86
N PRO A 73 6.97 20.99 -5.31
CA PRO A 73 6.53 21.36 -3.95
C PRO A 73 5.02 21.19 -3.70
N GLU A 74 4.22 21.43 -4.72
CA GLU A 74 2.76 21.37 -4.73
C GLU A 74 2.19 19.98 -5.09
N SER A 75 2.98 18.91 -4.95
CA SER A 75 2.51 17.55 -5.19
C SER A 75 1.25 17.24 -4.37
N GLU A 76 0.17 16.91 -5.07
CA GLU A 76 -1.08 16.45 -4.45
C GLU A 76 -1.03 14.96 -4.11
N TRP A 77 0.03 14.26 -4.52
CA TRP A 77 0.18 12.82 -4.33
C TRP A 77 1.37 12.53 -3.42
N LEU A 78 1.17 11.57 -2.53
CA LEU A 78 2.20 11.05 -1.63
C LEU A 78 2.49 9.60 -1.98
N GLN A 79 3.77 9.26 -2.04
CA GLN A 79 4.24 7.89 -2.09
C GLN A 79 4.50 7.41 -0.66
N LEU A 80 3.95 6.25 -0.31
CA LEU A 80 4.11 5.63 0.99
C LEU A 80 4.80 4.28 0.84
N THR A 81 5.79 4.01 1.68
CA THR A 81 6.35 2.66 1.85
C THR A 81 5.71 2.05 3.09
N PHE A 82 4.88 1.03 2.91
CA PHE A 82 4.16 0.36 4.00
C PHE A 82 4.76 -1.02 4.26
N ARG A 83 5.30 -1.22 5.46
CA ARG A 83 5.97 -2.47 5.87
C ARG A 83 4.99 -3.35 6.63
N PHE A 84 4.88 -4.61 6.22
CA PHE A 84 4.05 -5.58 6.91
C PHE A 84 4.70 -6.02 8.22
N VAL A 85 3.89 -6.05 9.28
CA VAL A 85 4.25 -6.64 10.58
C VAL A 85 3.53 -7.97 10.78
N ASP A 86 2.46 -8.20 10.02
CA ASP A 86 1.68 -9.42 10.06
C ASP A 86 2.54 -10.65 9.73
N ARG A 87 2.37 -11.72 10.52
CA ARG A 87 3.08 -12.99 10.36
C ARG A 87 2.11 -14.15 10.11
N ASP A 88 0.83 -13.86 9.89
CA ASP A 88 -0.18 -14.88 9.62
C ASP A 88 0.13 -15.60 8.29
N PRO A 89 0.40 -16.92 8.32
CA PRO A 89 0.70 -17.69 7.12
C PRO A 89 -0.40 -17.65 6.06
N GLN A 90 -1.67 -17.56 6.46
CA GLN A 90 -2.80 -17.53 5.52
C GLN A 90 -2.82 -16.23 4.72
N LYS A 91 -2.52 -15.10 5.38
CA LYS A 91 -2.43 -13.79 4.71
C LYS A 91 -1.23 -13.71 3.79
N LEU A 92 -0.09 -14.29 4.19
CA LEU A 92 1.10 -14.38 3.35
C LEU A 92 0.87 -15.26 2.12
N ASP A 93 0.14 -16.36 2.25
CA ASP A 93 -0.25 -17.21 1.12
C ASP A 93 -1.19 -16.47 0.16
N TYR A 94 -2.20 -15.76 0.68
CA TYR A 94 -3.07 -14.89 -0.13
C TYR A 94 -2.26 -13.83 -0.89
N LEU A 95 -1.36 -13.12 -0.19
CA LEU A 95 -0.45 -12.14 -0.78
C LEU A 95 0.39 -12.74 -1.90
N SER A 96 0.96 -13.93 -1.67
CA SER A 96 1.75 -14.66 -2.66
C SER A 96 0.94 -14.96 -3.93
N ARG A 97 -0.29 -15.46 -3.78
CA ARG A 97 -1.21 -15.69 -4.91
C ARG A 97 -1.56 -14.41 -5.64
N LEU A 98 -1.77 -13.31 -4.92
CA LEU A 98 -2.09 -12.01 -5.49
C LEU A 98 -0.95 -11.46 -6.36
N ILE A 99 0.29 -11.58 -5.88
CA ILE A 99 1.51 -11.21 -6.61
C ILE A 99 1.69 -12.12 -7.83
N ALA A 100 1.48 -13.43 -7.69
CA ALA A 100 1.60 -14.39 -8.78
C ALA A 100 0.61 -14.12 -9.94
N ARG A 101 -0.58 -13.60 -9.62
CA ARG A 101 -1.60 -13.17 -10.60
C ARG A 101 -1.24 -11.89 -11.37
N GLY A 102 -0.09 -11.26 -11.10
CA GLY A 102 0.42 -10.13 -11.88
C GLY A 102 -0.25 -8.79 -11.59
N THR A 103 -0.87 -8.65 -10.41
CA THR A 103 -1.60 -7.43 -10.02
C THR A 103 -0.71 -6.28 -9.55
N ALA A 104 0.59 -6.51 -9.39
CA ALA A 104 1.60 -5.48 -9.13
C ALA A 104 2.76 -5.67 -10.12
N GLN A 105 3.07 -4.66 -10.92
CA GLN A 105 4.14 -4.76 -11.93
C GLN A 105 5.48 -5.09 -11.25
N LYS A 106 6.10 -6.18 -11.71
CA LYS A 106 7.46 -6.59 -11.36
C LYS A 106 8.44 -5.53 -11.85
N HIS A 107 9.38 -5.18 -10.96
CA HIS A 107 10.51 -4.24 -11.11
C HIS A 107 10.22 -2.79 -10.72
N PHE A 108 10.43 -2.50 -9.43
CA PHE A 108 10.88 -1.19 -8.99
C PHE A 108 12.19 -1.40 -8.21
N VAL A 109 13.26 -0.73 -8.66
CA VAL A 109 14.54 -0.67 -7.95
C VAL A 109 14.54 0.69 -7.23
N PRO A 110 14.48 0.73 -5.88
CA PRO A 110 14.66 1.99 -5.16
C PRO A 110 16.16 2.34 -5.16
N GLY A 111 16.49 3.51 -5.71
CA GLY A 111 17.85 4.06 -5.67
C GLY A 111 18.66 3.81 -6.94
N ALA A 112 18.56 4.77 -7.86
CA ALA A 112 19.62 5.14 -8.79
C ALA A 112 19.70 6.67 -8.80
#